data_AF-A0A7Y5DR18-F1
#
_entry.id   AF-A0A7Y5DR18-F1
#
_cell.length_a   1.000
_cell.length_b   1.000
_cell.length_c   1.000
_cell.angle_alpha   90.00
_cell.angle_beta   90.00
_cell.angle_gamma   90.00
#
_symmetry.space_group_name_H-M   'P 1'
#
loop_
_entity.id
_entity.type
_entity.pdbx_description
1 polymer ?
#
loop_
_entity_poly.entity_id
_entity_poly.type
_entity_poly.pdbx_seq_one_letter_code
_entity_poly.pdbx_strand_id
1 'polypeptide(L)'
;MTYQFRDILLPYNVLQLYRIVKKYNIDVIHAHQRLSILTSCIIRKFIDIPVVATVHGRTRLDLKSEFTQKTPDRVIFVSNHVLNVSACYVKIKEKSVVIPNGVEVKFISRREKPYSITYVSRIDRNHSKVILMIIQKIIPELIKEFPSITFNLIGEGNCLNLITKETSIMNSKLGKEVFKILGYHPDVKDFFLNSSLILGVGRVSLQALAYGVPVLSVNQKRLGSIITTANYADYKENNFVAIGNEPPNIDEIYTVLSDFFNNLEKYRRDANVIQNLVNTDFSLKNVAYKTVDLYSEAINSKRKVS
;
A
#
# COMPACT_ATOMS: atom_id res chain seq x y z
N MET A 1 -1.15 21.02 -24.80
CA MET A 1 -1.05 21.38 -23.36
C MET A 1 -2.44 21.23 -22.75
N THR A 2 -2.85 20.01 -22.40
CA THR A 2 -4.23 19.72 -21.96
C THR A 2 -4.35 19.91 -20.45
N TYR A 3 -4.78 21.10 -20.04
CA TYR A 3 -5.35 21.32 -18.70
C TYR A 3 -6.65 20.52 -18.63
N GLN A 4 -6.64 19.39 -17.92
CA GLN A 4 -7.90 18.74 -17.54
C GLN A 4 -8.64 19.66 -16.57
N PHE A 5 -9.97 19.68 -16.65
CA PHE A 5 -10.95 20.43 -15.82
C PHE A 5 -10.74 20.41 -14.28
N ARG A 6 -9.73 19.71 -13.76
CA ARG A 6 -9.43 19.53 -12.34
C ARG A 6 -8.61 20.65 -11.69
N ASP A 7 -8.00 21.54 -12.48
CA ASP A 7 -7.08 22.56 -11.95
C ASP A 7 -7.75 23.95 -11.78
N ILE A 8 -9.06 24.08 -12.06
CA ILE A 8 -9.83 25.35 -11.94
C ILE A 8 -9.77 25.92 -10.50
N LEU A 9 -9.76 25.04 -9.50
CA LEU A 9 -9.71 25.44 -8.09
C LEU A 9 -8.28 25.71 -7.60
N LEU A 10 -7.25 25.61 -8.44
CA LEU A 10 -5.87 25.82 -8.01
C LEU A 10 -5.63 27.21 -7.38
N PRO A 11 -6.06 28.35 -7.99
CA PRO A 11 -5.88 29.66 -7.37
C PRO A 11 -6.58 29.77 -6.02
N TYR A 12 -7.79 29.20 -5.92
CA TYR A 12 -8.55 29.14 -4.68
C TYR A 12 -7.82 28.33 -3.60
N ASN A 13 -7.31 27.15 -3.95
CA ASN A 13 -6.54 26.29 -3.03
C ASN A 13 -5.25 26.95 -2.56
N VAL A 14 -4.54 27.66 -3.45
CA VAL A 14 -3.34 28.42 -3.12
C VAL A 14 -3.67 29.54 -2.13
N LEU A 15 -4.73 30.31 -2.37
CA LEU A 15 -5.17 31.38 -1.47
C LEU A 15 -5.59 30.84 -0.10
N GLN A 16 -6.33 29.73 -0.07
CA GLN A 16 -6.76 29.10 1.19
C GLN A 16 -5.58 28.56 1.99
N LEU A 17 -4.65 27.85 1.35
CA LEU A 17 -3.46 27.35 2.04
C LEU A 17 -2.55 28.49 2.50
N TYR A 18 -2.42 29.58 1.73
CA TYR A 18 -1.72 30.80 2.19
C TYR A 18 -2.36 31.39 3.46
N ARG A 19 -3.69 31.50 3.50
CA ARG A 19 -4.43 31.99 4.67
C ARG A 19 -4.21 31.10 5.89
N ILE A 20 -4.22 29.77 5.71
CA ILE A 20 -3.95 28.81 6.79
C ILE A 20 -2.52 29.00 7.32
N VAL A 21 -1.53 29.08 6.41
CA VAL A 21 -0.12 29.26 6.80
C VAL A 21 0.07 30.53 7.62
N LYS A 22 -0.50 31.65 7.19
CA LYS A 22 -0.41 32.93 7.90
C LYS A 22 -1.23 32.95 9.20
N LYS A 23 -2.44 32.40 9.20
CA LYS A 23 -3.32 32.43 10.37
C LYS A 23 -2.77 31.61 11.54
N TYR A 24 -2.15 30.46 11.24
CA TYR A 24 -1.69 29.52 12.26
C TYR A 24 -0.17 29.48 12.43
N ASN A 25 0.57 30.40 11.80
CA ASN A 25 2.04 30.45 11.83
C ASN A 25 2.69 29.10 11.54
N ILE A 26 2.28 28.47 10.43
CA ILE A 26 2.76 27.13 10.07
C ILE A 26 4.26 27.16 9.74
N ASP A 27 5.04 26.27 10.34
CA ASP A 27 6.50 26.19 10.15
C ASP A 27 6.93 25.37 8.92
N VAL A 28 6.13 24.39 8.50
CA VAL A 28 6.46 23.49 7.38
C VAL A 28 5.19 22.99 6.69
N ILE A 29 5.24 22.86 5.36
CA ILE A 29 4.17 22.23 4.58
C ILE A 29 4.64 20.85 4.14
N HIS A 30 3.95 19.79 4.57
CA HIS A 30 4.15 18.45 4.03
C HIS A 30 3.02 18.07 3.07
N ALA A 31 3.34 17.92 1.79
CA ALA A 31 2.39 17.65 0.73
C ALA A 31 2.50 16.22 0.15
N HIS A 32 1.34 15.63 -0.13
CA HIS A 32 1.21 14.35 -0.83
C HIS A 32 0.41 14.53 -2.11
N GLN A 33 0.76 13.78 -3.16
CA GLN A 33 0.12 13.80 -4.48
C GLN A 33 0.34 15.10 -5.27
N ARG A 34 0.24 15.01 -6.60
CA ARG A 34 0.54 16.09 -7.56
C ARG A 34 0.02 17.48 -7.17
N LEU A 35 -1.29 17.61 -6.94
CA LEU A 35 -1.92 18.94 -6.82
C LEU A 35 -1.54 19.64 -5.50
N SER A 36 -1.48 18.89 -4.39
CA SER A 36 -1.05 19.42 -3.09
C SER A 36 0.43 19.82 -3.14
N ILE A 37 1.28 19.00 -3.78
CA ILE A 37 2.70 19.33 -3.97
C ILE A 37 2.84 20.61 -4.80
N LEU A 38 2.12 20.72 -5.92
CA LEU A 38 2.14 21.91 -6.76
C LEU A 38 1.69 23.16 -6.00
N THR A 39 0.56 23.08 -5.29
CA THR A 39 0.02 24.21 -4.49
C THR A 39 1.02 24.66 -3.44
N SER A 40 1.65 23.71 -2.74
CA SER A 40 2.65 24.00 -1.70
C SER A 40 3.91 24.64 -2.30
N CYS A 41 4.36 24.16 -3.46
CA CYS A 41 5.48 24.76 -4.19
C CYS A 41 5.18 26.19 -4.65
N ILE A 42 3.94 26.48 -5.10
CA ILE A 42 3.52 27.84 -5.47
C ILE A 42 3.60 28.76 -4.25
N ILE A 43 3.04 28.33 -3.12
CA ILE A 43 3.05 29.12 -1.87
C ILE A 43 4.47 29.41 -1.40
N ARG A 44 5.36 28.42 -1.46
CA ARG A 44 6.79 28.60 -1.15
C ARG A 44 7.45 29.72 -1.94
N LYS A 45 7.00 30.02 -3.17
CA LYS A 45 7.55 31.15 -3.93
C LYS A 45 7.13 32.52 -3.38
N PHE A 46 6.00 32.60 -2.69
CA PHE A 46 5.45 33.84 -2.16
C PHE A 46 5.76 34.05 -0.68
N ILE A 47 5.96 32.96 0.06
CA ILE A 47 6.28 33.00 1.48
C ILE A 47 7.42 32.07 1.82
N ASP A 48 8.23 32.49 2.76
CA ASP A 48 9.45 31.80 3.15
C ASP A 48 9.16 30.57 4.05
N ILE A 49 8.51 29.54 3.50
CA ILE A 49 8.13 28.32 4.23
C ILE A 49 8.77 27.06 3.61
N PRO A 50 9.36 26.13 4.40
CA PRO A 50 9.84 24.86 3.86
C PRO A 50 8.69 23.95 3.38
N VAL A 51 8.96 23.20 2.32
CA VAL A 51 8.04 22.24 1.69
C VAL A 51 8.71 20.87 1.65
N VAL A 52 8.09 19.89 2.30
CA VAL A 52 8.40 18.47 2.17
C VAL A 52 7.37 17.83 1.25
N ALA A 53 7.81 17.01 0.31
CA ALA A 53 6.91 16.28 -0.60
C ALA A 53 7.09 14.77 -0.44
N THR A 54 6.00 14.00 -0.32
CA THR A 54 6.08 12.53 -0.36
C THR A 54 5.60 11.98 -1.70
N VAL A 55 6.39 11.07 -2.27
CA VAL A 55 6.09 10.31 -3.49
C VAL A 55 5.76 8.86 -3.14
N HIS A 56 4.51 8.46 -3.42
CA HIS A 56 3.99 7.13 -3.06
C HIS A 56 4.21 6.05 -4.12
N GLY A 57 4.57 6.42 -5.36
CA GLY A 57 4.88 5.42 -6.39
C GLY A 57 4.97 5.91 -7.83
N ARG A 58 4.49 7.12 -8.16
CA ARG A 58 4.55 7.64 -9.54
C ARG A 58 5.17 9.04 -9.58
N THR A 59 6.48 9.09 -9.48
CA THR A 59 7.26 10.34 -9.48
C THR A 59 6.98 11.22 -10.69
N ARG A 60 6.83 10.63 -11.88
CA ARG A 60 6.47 11.38 -13.10
C ARG A 60 5.09 12.04 -13.02
N LEU A 61 4.19 11.56 -12.16
CA LEU A 61 2.88 12.18 -11.93
C LEU A 61 2.92 13.15 -10.76
N ASP A 62 3.52 12.75 -9.65
CA ASP A 62 3.57 13.55 -8.42
C ASP A 62 4.49 14.77 -8.56
N LEU A 63 5.64 14.60 -9.22
CA LEU A 63 6.64 15.62 -9.53
C LEU A 63 6.72 15.85 -11.05
N LYS A 64 5.56 16.07 -11.67
CA LYS A 64 5.41 16.17 -13.14
C LYS A 64 6.21 17.30 -13.81
N SER A 65 6.45 18.40 -13.11
CA SER A 65 7.06 19.61 -13.69
C SER A 65 8.44 19.86 -13.11
N GLU A 66 9.34 20.49 -13.87
CA GLU A 66 10.65 20.89 -13.34
C GLU A 66 10.49 21.79 -12.10
N PHE A 67 9.44 22.62 -12.08
CA PHE A 67 9.08 23.43 -10.93
C PHE A 67 8.83 22.57 -9.67
N THR A 68 7.95 21.57 -9.75
CA THR A 68 7.69 20.68 -8.61
C THR A 68 8.85 19.75 -8.27
N GLN A 69 9.77 19.50 -9.20
CA GLN A 69 11.01 18.76 -8.93
C GLN A 69 12.03 19.60 -8.17
N LYS A 70 12.18 20.89 -8.51
CA LYS A 70 13.17 21.81 -7.90
C LYS A 70 12.73 22.36 -6.55
N THR A 71 11.45 22.65 -6.40
CA THR A 71 10.96 23.55 -5.35
C THR A 71 10.90 22.97 -3.93
N PRO A 72 10.55 21.69 -3.69
CA PRO A 72 10.57 21.11 -2.34
C PRO A 72 11.97 21.12 -1.73
N ASP A 73 12.12 21.32 -0.41
CA ASP A 73 13.42 21.22 0.29
C ASP A 73 13.84 19.78 0.53
N ARG A 74 12.86 18.90 0.70
CA ARG A 74 13.02 17.48 0.96
C ARG A 74 11.96 16.70 0.22
N VAL A 75 12.33 15.51 -0.25
CA VAL A 75 11.43 14.59 -0.92
C VAL A 75 11.50 13.23 -0.24
N ILE A 76 10.38 12.79 0.31
CA ILE A 76 10.22 11.46 0.89
C ILE A 76 9.82 10.48 -0.21
N PHE A 77 10.52 9.35 -0.29
CA PHE A 77 10.13 8.18 -1.06
C PHE A 77 9.72 7.05 -0.12
N VAL A 78 8.59 6.40 -0.41
CA VAL A 78 8.05 5.35 0.49
C VAL A 78 8.77 4.01 0.37
N SER A 79 9.66 3.84 -0.61
CA SER A 79 10.56 2.70 -0.70
C SER A 79 11.78 3.01 -1.56
N ASN A 80 12.85 2.22 -1.39
CA ASN A 80 14.05 2.30 -2.20
C ASN A 80 13.77 2.06 -3.69
N HIS A 81 12.86 1.13 -4.02
CA HIS A 81 12.44 0.95 -5.42
C HIS A 81 11.88 2.23 -6.05
N VAL A 82 10.96 2.92 -5.35
CA VAL A 82 10.39 4.17 -5.88
C VAL A 82 11.48 5.21 -6.03
N LEU A 83 12.41 5.34 -5.08
CA LEU A 83 13.55 6.23 -5.19
C LEU A 83 14.44 5.89 -6.41
N ASN A 84 14.82 4.62 -6.59
CA ASN A 84 15.73 4.17 -7.66
C ASN A 84 15.15 4.41 -9.05
N VAL A 85 13.86 4.11 -9.26
CA VAL A 85 13.16 4.40 -10.53
C VAL A 85 13.01 5.92 -10.76
N SER A 86 13.17 6.72 -9.71
CA SER A 86 13.08 8.19 -9.74
C SER A 86 14.42 8.90 -9.79
N ALA A 87 15.52 8.17 -9.55
CA ALA A 87 16.85 8.73 -9.40
C ALA A 87 17.40 9.36 -10.68
N CYS A 88 16.72 9.18 -11.83
CA CYS A 88 17.01 9.87 -13.08
C CYS A 88 16.95 11.40 -12.97
N TYR A 89 16.32 11.95 -11.92
CA TYR A 89 16.26 13.39 -11.68
C TYR A 89 17.30 13.79 -10.63
N VAL A 90 18.49 14.22 -11.07
CA VAL A 90 19.62 14.67 -10.21
C VAL A 90 19.15 15.63 -9.10
N LYS A 91 18.33 16.62 -9.47
CA LYS A 91 17.78 17.66 -8.57
C LYS A 91 16.86 17.11 -7.47
N ILE A 92 16.35 15.89 -7.62
CA ILE A 92 15.51 15.22 -6.63
C ILE A 92 16.41 14.39 -5.71
N LYS A 93 17.40 13.68 -6.27
CA LYS A 93 18.27 12.75 -5.55
C LYS A 93 18.94 13.37 -4.32
N GLU A 94 19.51 14.57 -4.44
CA GLU A 94 20.25 15.24 -3.35
C GLU A 94 19.41 15.58 -2.12
N LYS A 95 18.09 15.71 -2.30
CA LYS A 95 17.14 16.04 -1.23
C LYS A 95 16.18 14.90 -0.91
N SER A 96 16.46 13.71 -1.46
CA SER A 96 15.61 12.54 -1.29
C SER A 96 15.97 11.78 -0.03
N VAL A 97 14.95 11.32 0.69
CA VAL A 97 15.10 10.38 1.80
C VAL A 97 14.06 9.27 1.65
N VAL A 98 14.40 8.06 2.07
CA VAL A 98 13.44 6.96 2.13
C VAL A 98 12.83 6.92 3.52
N ILE A 99 11.52 7.19 3.61
CA ILE A 99 10.73 7.01 4.81
C ILE A 99 9.50 6.20 4.40
N PRO A 100 9.43 4.91 4.78
CA PRO A 100 8.31 4.06 4.40
C PRO A 100 7.02 4.45 5.13
N ASN A 101 5.90 3.87 4.70
CA ASN A 101 4.66 3.99 5.46
C ASN A 101 4.81 3.30 6.82
N GLY A 102 4.41 3.99 7.89
CA GLY A 102 4.38 3.41 9.23
C GLY A 102 3.14 2.54 9.46
N VAL A 103 3.28 1.54 10.33
CA VAL A 103 2.20 0.67 10.77
C VAL A 103 2.24 0.51 12.29
N GLU A 104 1.07 0.44 12.91
CA GLU A 104 0.96 0.07 14.32
C GLU A 104 1.11 -1.44 14.43
N VAL A 105 2.13 -1.90 15.17
CA VAL A 105 2.36 -3.32 15.41
C VAL A 105 1.79 -3.69 16.76
N LYS A 106 0.92 -4.72 16.77
CA LYS A 106 0.32 -5.25 18.00
C LYS A 106 0.48 -6.75 18.06
N PHE A 107 1.13 -7.22 19.13
CA PHE A 107 1.25 -8.64 19.43
C PHE A 107 -0.04 -9.13 20.10
N ILE A 108 -1.02 -9.45 19.27
CA ILE A 108 -2.34 -9.93 19.70
C ILE A 108 -2.46 -11.39 19.30
N SER A 109 -3.00 -12.21 20.20
CA SER A 109 -3.34 -13.60 19.88
C SER A 109 -4.32 -13.66 18.71
N ARG A 110 -3.92 -14.36 17.64
CA ARG A 110 -4.76 -14.56 16.46
C ARG A 110 -5.89 -15.55 16.78
N ARG A 111 -7.08 -15.28 16.27
CA ARG A 111 -8.25 -16.18 16.28
C ARG A 111 -8.42 -16.78 14.89
N GLU A 112 -7.30 -17.28 14.35
CA GLU A 112 -7.22 -17.77 12.99
C GLU A 112 -8.24 -18.87 12.74
N LYS A 113 -9.00 -18.74 11.65
CA LYS A 113 -9.75 -19.85 11.08
C LYS A 113 -8.85 -20.54 10.06
N PRO A 114 -8.52 -21.83 10.22
CA PRO A 114 -7.72 -22.55 9.25
C PRO A 114 -8.33 -22.44 7.85
N TYR A 115 -7.49 -22.39 6.82
CA TYR A 115 -7.91 -22.33 5.42
C TYR A 115 -8.74 -21.10 5.03
N SER A 116 -8.64 -19.99 5.79
CA SER A 116 -9.34 -18.75 5.49
C SER A 116 -8.46 -17.75 4.74
N ILE A 117 -8.86 -17.45 3.50
CA ILE A 117 -8.21 -16.45 2.66
C ILE A 117 -8.97 -15.14 2.79
N THR A 118 -8.25 -14.02 2.90
CA THR A 118 -8.85 -12.70 2.79
C THR A 118 -8.09 -11.85 1.77
N TYR A 119 -8.79 -11.43 0.72
CA TYR A 119 -8.27 -10.55 -0.31
C TYR A 119 -8.69 -9.12 0.01
N VAL A 120 -7.73 -8.19 0.06
CA VAL A 120 -8.03 -6.77 0.32
C VAL A 120 -7.49 -5.89 -0.78
N SER A 121 -8.39 -5.21 -1.50
CA SER A 121 -8.00 -4.25 -2.54
C SER A 121 -9.12 -3.29 -2.89
N ARG A 122 -8.80 -2.30 -3.73
CA ARG A 122 -9.84 -1.65 -4.54
C ARG A 122 -10.39 -2.66 -5.54
N ILE A 123 -11.69 -2.68 -5.75
CA ILE A 123 -12.37 -3.61 -6.66
C ILE A 123 -12.63 -2.88 -7.99
N ASP A 124 -11.52 -2.53 -8.66
CA ASP A 124 -11.53 -1.94 -9.99
C ASP A 124 -11.45 -3.01 -11.09
N ARG A 125 -11.63 -2.61 -12.35
CA ARG A 125 -11.56 -3.50 -13.54
C ARG A 125 -10.27 -4.32 -13.63
N ASN A 126 -9.22 -3.85 -12.97
CA ASN A 126 -7.91 -4.49 -12.99
C ASN A 126 -7.86 -5.61 -11.95
N HIS A 127 -8.18 -5.31 -10.68
CA HIS A 127 -8.19 -6.32 -9.61
C HIS A 127 -9.31 -7.35 -9.80
N SER A 128 -10.45 -6.95 -10.39
CA SER A 128 -11.57 -7.86 -10.62
C SER A 128 -11.18 -9.09 -11.45
N LYS A 129 -10.19 -8.99 -12.35
CA LYS A 129 -9.72 -10.13 -13.15
C LYS A 129 -9.11 -11.23 -12.26
N VAL A 130 -8.22 -10.85 -11.34
CA VAL A 130 -7.58 -11.80 -10.42
C VAL A 130 -8.60 -12.36 -9.42
N ILE A 131 -9.48 -11.50 -8.90
CA ILE A 131 -10.54 -11.90 -7.96
C ILE A 131 -11.47 -12.93 -8.63
N LEU A 132 -11.92 -12.68 -9.87
CA LEU A 132 -12.75 -13.62 -10.62
C LEU A 132 -12.00 -14.92 -10.92
N MET A 133 -10.72 -14.86 -11.28
CA MET A 133 -9.89 -16.06 -11.50
C MET A 133 -9.87 -16.95 -10.25
N ILE A 134 -9.66 -16.34 -9.07
CA ILE A 134 -9.65 -17.06 -7.79
C ILE A 134 -11.03 -17.69 -7.51
N ILE A 135 -12.10 -16.92 -7.66
CA ILE A 135 -13.48 -17.37 -7.36
C ILE A 135 -13.94 -18.47 -8.34
N GLN A 136 -13.67 -18.31 -9.63
CA GLN A 136 -14.23 -19.16 -10.68
C GLN A 136 -13.42 -20.42 -10.96
N LYS A 137 -12.09 -20.37 -10.77
CA LYS A 137 -11.18 -21.40 -11.25
C LYS A 137 -10.36 -22.05 -10.15
N ILE A 138 -9.93 -21.29 -9.15
CA ILE A 138 -8.91 -21.76 -8.21
C ILE A 138 -9.55 -22.36 -6.96
N ILE A 139 -10.39 -21.60 -6.27
CA ILE A 139 -11.05 -22.06 -5.04
C ILE A 139 -11.96 -23.28 -5.27
N PRO A 140 -12.72 -23.40 -6.37
CA PRO A 140 -13.50 -24.61 -6.65
C PRO A 140 -12.65 -25.88 -6.75
N GLU A 141 -11.42 -25.77 -7.27
CA GLU A 141 -10.49 -26.89 -7.35
C GLU A 141 -9.83 -27.16 -6.00
N LEU A 142 -9.33 -26.12 -5.31
CA LEU A 142 -8.68 -26.27 -4.00
C LEU A 142 -9.62 -26.86 -2.94
N ILE A 143 -10.92 -26.59 -3.01
CA ILE A 143 -11.90 -27.14 -2.05
C ILE A 143 -11.98 -28.67 -2.09
N LYS A 144 -11.60 -29.32 -3.19
CA LYS A 144 -11.56 -30.78 -3.28
C LYS A 144 -10.53 -31.38 -2.32
N GLU A 145 -9.41 -30.67 -2.11
CA GLU A 145 -8.33 -31.05 -1.20
C GLU A 145 -8.51 -30.43 0.20
N PHE A 146 -9.05 -29.21 0.27
CA PHE A 146 -9.24 -28.45 1.50
C PHE A 146 -10.71 -28.02 1.67
N PRO A 147 -11.60 -28.91 2.16
CA PRO A 147 -13.04 -28.67 2.17
C PRO A 147 -13.51 -27.50 3.03
N SER A 148 -12.69 -27.05 3.99
CA SER A 148 -13.00 -25.94 4.91
C SER A 148 -12.53 -24.57 4.41
N ILE A 149 -12.02 -24.46 3.18
CA ILE A 149 -11.60 -23.17 2.62
C ILE A 149 -12.73 -22.15 2.68
N THR A 150 -12.39 -20.94 3.11
CA THR A 150 -13.25 -19.75 3.02
C THR A 150 -12.49 -18.62 2.35
N PHE A 151 -13.22 -17.76 1.63
CA PHE A 151 -12.64 -16.63 0.92
C PHE A 151 -13.44 -15.35 1.22
N ASN A 152 -12.79 -14.40 1.88
CA ASN A 152 -13.38 -13.09 2.14
C ASN A 152 -12.79 -12.05 1.20
N LEU A 153 -13.63 -11.16 0.68
CA LEU A 153 -13.20 -9.98 -0.08
C LEU A 153 -13.56 -8.72 0.68
N ILE A 154 -12.55 -7.89 0.96
CA ILE A 154 -12.72 -6.56 1.56
C ILE A 154 -12.30 -5.51 0.55
N GLY A 155 -13.18 -4.56 0.29
CA GLY A 155 -12.94 -3.50 -0.67
C GLY A 155 -14.20 -2.98 -1.31
N GLU A 156 -14.01 -1.93 -2.10
CA GLU A 156 -15.07 -1.30 -2.88
C GLU A 156 -14.54 -0.89 -4.25
N GLY A 157 -15.43 -0.74 -5.21
CA GLY A 157 -15.12 -0.24 -6.53
C GLY A 157 -16.20 -0.56 -7.55
N ASN A 158 -16.00 -0.06 -8.77
CA ASN A 158 -16.97 -0.16 -9.85
C ASN A 158 -17.24 -1.59 -10.35
N CYS A 159 -16.44 -2.57 -9.94
CA CYS A 159 -16.65 -3.98 -10.27
C CYS A 159 -17.25 -4.80 -9.12
N LEU A 160 -17.60 -4.20 -7.98
CA LEU A 160 -18.14 -4.92 -6.82
C LEU A 160 -19.42 -5.70 -7.15
N ASN A 161 -20.34 -5.11 -7.93
CA ASN A 161 -21.59 -5.78 -8.33
C ASN A 161 -21.33 -7.03 -9.19
N LEU A 162 -20.33 -6.97 -10.08
CA LEU A 162 -19.94 -8.12 -10.90
C LEU A 162 -19.42 -9.26 -10.01
N ILE A 163 -18.51 -8.94 -9.09
CA ILE A 163 -17.96 -9.93 -8.16
C ILE A 163 -19.04 -10.52 -7.26
N THR A 164 -19.96 -9.69 -6.76
CA THR A 164 -21.05 -10.15 -5.88
C THR A 164 -21.95 -11.16 -6.59
N LYS A 165 -22.34 -10.89 -7.85
CA LYS A 165 -23.11 -11.84 -8.66
C LYS A 165 -22.35 -13.16 -8.84
N GLU A 166 -21.07 -13.10 -9.16
CA GLU A 166 -20.26 -14.30 -9.35
C GLU A 166 -20.15 -15.12 -8.07
N THR A 167 -19.91 -14.49 -6.92
CA THR A 167 -19.84 -15.20 -5.63
C THR A 167 -21.14 -15.91 -5.27
N SER A 168 -22.29 -15.30 -5.55
CA SER A 168 -23.60 -15.94 -5.33
C SER A 168 -23.78 -17.19 -6.22
N ILE A 169 -23.42 -17.09 -7.50
CA ILE A 169 -23.46 -18.22 -8.43
C ILE A 169 -22.55 -19.35 -7.94
N MET A 170 -21.32 -19.04 -7.53
CA MET A 170 -20.35 -20.03 -7.11
C MET A 170 -20.68 -20.67 -5.75
N ASN A 171 -21.17 -19.90 -4.77
CA ASN A 171 -21.67 -20.46 -3.51
C ASN A 171 -22.85 -21.41 -3.74
N SER A 172 -23.79 -21.05 -4.62
CA SER A 172 -24.92 -21.90 -4.99
C SER A 172 -24.44 -23.22 -5.63
N LYS A 173 -23.50 -23.15 -6.58
CA LYS A 173 -22.89 -24.33 -7.21
C LYS A 173 -22.16 -25.24 -6.22
N LEU A 174 -21.51 -24.67 -5.22
CA LEU A 174 -20.77 -25.41 -4.19
C LEU A 174 -21.68 -25.92 -3.06
N GLY A 175 -22.94 -25.50 -3.01
CA GLY A 175 -23.90 -25.88 -1.96
C GLY A 175 -23.55 -25.35 -0.56
N LYS A 176 -22.64 -24.39 -0.45
CA LYS A 176 -22.19 -23.80 0.83
C LYS A 176 -21.64 -22.38 0.64
N GLU A 177 -21.66 -21.59 1.71
CA GLU A 177 -21.10 -20.23 1.70
C GLU A 177 -19.57 -20.25 1.85
N VAL A 178 -18.87 -20.25 0.71
CA VAL A 178 -17.40 -20.19 0.63
C VAL A 178 -16.92 -18.75 0.51
N PHE A 179 -17.55 -17.98 -0.37
CA PHE A 179 -17.16 -16.62 -0.72
C PHE A 179 -18.01 -15.61 0.03
N LYS A 180 -17.38 -14.66 0.73
CA LYS A 180 -18.04 -13.57 1.44
C LYS A 180 -17.53 -12.22 0.95
N ILE A 181 -18.45 -11.37 0.53
CA ILE A 181 -18.16 -9.99 0.12
C ILE A 181 -18.49 -9.07 1.29
N LEU A 182 -17.45 -8.47 1.88
CA LEU A 182 -17.57 -7.69 3.11
C LEU A 182 -17.67 -6.18 2.85
N GLY A 183 -17.44 -5.75 1.60
CA GLY A 183 -17.43 -4.33 1.23
C GLY A 183 -16.22 -3.58 1.78
N TYR A 184 -16.26 -2.25 1.71
CA TYR A 184 -15.23 -1.41 2.31
C TYR A 184 -15.33 -1.42 3.83
N HIS A 185 -14.20 -1.60 4.50
CA HIS A 185 -14.10 -1.45 5.94
C HIS A 185 -12.92 -0.53 6.30
N PRO A 186 -13.11 0.47 7.17
CA PRO A 186 -12.04 1.40 7.56
C PRO A 186 -10.98 0.73 8.44
N ASP A 187 -11.36 -0.28 9.22
CA ASP A 187 -10.44 -1.07 10.05
C ASP A 187 -10.48 -2.56 9.66
N VAL A 188 -9.37 -3.10 9.18
CA VAL A 188 -9.29 -4.49 8.72
C VAL A 188 -8.78 -5.46 9.78
N LYS A 189 -8.49 -4.99 11.00
CA LYS A 189 -7.85 -5.75 12.08
C LYS A 189 -8.52 -7.09 12.35
N ASP A 190 -9.82 -7.10 12.64
CA ASP A 190 -10.51 -8.33 13.02
C ASP A 190 -10.55 -9.34 11.86
N PHE A 191 -10.63 -8.87 10.62
CA PHE A 191 -10.54 -9.77 9.47
C PHE A 191 -9.17 -10.40 9.40
N PHE A 192 -8.09 -9.62 9.54
CA PHE A 192 -6.73 -10.13 9.51
C PHE A 192 -6.45 -11.15 10.62
N LEU A 193 -6.88 -10.85 11.86
CA LEU A 193 -6.69 -11.76 13.00
C LEU A 193 -7.43 -13.09 12.84
N ASN A 194 -8.48 -13.13 12.01
CA ASN A 194 -9.26 -14.33 11.71
C ASN A 194 -8.80 -15.05 10.42
N SER A 195 -7.96 -14.43 9.59
CA SER A 195 -7.46 -15.01 8.34
C SER A 195 -6.26 -15.93 8.58
N SER A 196 -6.16 -17.01 7.80
CA SER A 196 -4.92 -17.77 7.67
C SER A 196 -3.96 -17.14 6.66
N LEU A 197 -4.51 -16.53 5.60
CA LEU A 197 -3.72 -15.89 4.54
C LEU A 197 -4.35 -14.60 4.05
N ILE A 198 -3.53 -13.55 3.90
CA ILE A 198 -3.93 -12.31 3.23
C ILE A 198 -3.38 -12.25 1.82
N LEU A 199 -4.23 -11.89 0.86
CA LEU A 199 -3.83 -11.56 -0.52
C LEU A 199 -3.88 -10.05 -0.68
N GLY A 200 -2.74 -9.46 -1.01
CA GLY A 200 -2.64 -8.02 -1.23
C GLY A 200 -1.20 -7.55 -1.41
N VAL A 201 -1.03 -6.25 -1.62
CA VAL A 201 0.28 -5.59 -1.78
C VAL A 201 0.36 -4.30 -0.97
N GLY A 202 1.57 -3.77 -0.77
CA GLY A 202 1.75 -2.46 -0.15
C GLY A 202 1.26 -2.40 1.28
N ARG A 203 0.41 -1.40 1.58
CA ARG A 203 -0.10 -1.15 2.93
C ARG A 203 -0.90 -2.32 3.49
N VAL A 204 -1.61 -3.07 2.64
CA VAL A 204 -2.37 -4.27 3.06
C VAL A 204 -1.41 -5.33 3.58
N SER A 205 -0.37 -5.65 2.82
CA SER A 205 0.65 -6.63 3.21
C SER A 205 1.38 -6.20 4.48
N LEU A 206 1.77 -4.93 4.56
CA LEU A 206 2.44 -4.39 5.74
C LEU A 206 1.56 -4.50 6.99
N GLN A 207 0.27 -4.18 6.89
CA GLN A 207 -0.69 -4.32 8.00
C GLN A 207 -0.90 -5.78 8.40
N ALA A 208 -1.03 -6.69 7.44
CA ALA A 208 -1.21 -8.11 7.72
C ALA A 208 0.01 -8.70 8.45
N LEU A 209 1.21 -8.39 7.97
CA LEU A 209 2.46 -8.81 8.61
C LEU A 209 2.64 -8.17 10.01
N ALA A 210 2.18 -6.94 10.22
CA ALA A 210 2.16 -6.29 11.54
C ALA A 210 1.23 -6.99 12.56
N TYR A 211 0.30 -7.82 12.10
CA TYR A 211 -0.53 -8.71 12.93
C TYR A 211 -0.04 -10.17 12.92
N GLY A 212 1.13 -10.46 12.34
CA GLY A 212 1.67 -11.82 12.25
C GLY A 212 0.85 -12.75 11.35
N VAL A 213 0.18 -12.19 10.33
CA VAL A 213 -0.61 -12.96 9.36
C VAL A 213 0.20 -13.19 8.10
N PRO A 214 0.32 -14.44 7.61
CA PRO A 214 0.95 -14.73 6.32
C PRO A 214 0.33 -13.92 5.17
N VAL A 215 1.16 -13.56 4.19
CA VAL A 215 0.76 -12.74 3.05
C VAL A 215 1.25 -13.35 1.74
N LEU A 216 0.33 -13.52 0.79
CA LEU A 216 0.65 -13.67 -0.62
C LEU A 216 0.66 -12.30 -1.28
N SER A 217 1.84 -11.86 -1.75
CA SER A 217 1.94 -10.61 -2.52
C SER A 217 1.33 -10.80 -3.91
N VAL A 218 0.10 -10.34 -4.12
CA VAL A 218 -0.58 -10.47 -5.43
C VAL A 218 -1.38 -9.22 -5.79
N ASN A 219 -1.28 -8.82 -7.06
CA ASN A 219 -2.17 -7.83 -7.68
C ASN A 219 -2.38 -8.19 -9.16
N GLN A 220 -3.10 -7.35 -9.91
CA GLN A 220 -3.42 -7.62 -11.32
C GLN A 220 -2.21 -7.74 -12.26
N LYS A 221 -1.05 -7.20 -11.86
CA LYS A 221 0.14 -7.11 -12.71
C LYS A 221 1.20 -8.13 -12.33
N ARG A 222 1.17 -8.62 -11.09
CA ARG A 222 2.28 -9.39 -10.51
C ARG A 222 1.76 -10.43 -9.54
N LEU A 223 2.24 -11.66 -9.70
CA LEU A 223 2.14 -12.71 -8.70
C LEU A 223 3.49 -12.90 -8.02
N GLY A 224 3.51 -12.68 -6.71
CA GLY A 224 4.64 -13.00 -5.85
C GLY A 224 4.52 -14.39 -5.22
N SER A 225 5.43 -14.67 -4.29
CA SER A 225 5.35 -15.80 -3.37
C SER A 225 4.71 -15.39 -2.05
N ILE A 226 4.49 -16.38 -1.18
CA ILE A 226 4.21 -16.11 0.24
C ILE A 226 5.44 -15.41 0.83
N ILE A 227 5.21 -14.33 1.57
CA ILE A 227 6.27 -13.58 2.23
C ILE A 227 6.79 -14.41 3.41
N THR A 228 8.06 -14.78 3.34
CA THR A 228 8.80 -15.56 4.35
C THR A 228 9.99 -14.76 4.85
N THR A 229 10.63 -15.26 5.91
CA THR A 229 11.86 -14.66 6.43
C THR A 229 12.97 -14.58 5.37
N ALA A 230 13.02 -15.53 4.43
CA ALA A 230 14.03 -15.59 3.36
C ALA A 230 13.86 -14.50 2.29
N ASN A 231 12.63 -14.05 2.02
CA ASN A 231 12.35 -13.07 0.96
C ASN A 231 11.86 -11.71 1.49
N TYR A 232 11.73 -11.55 2.81
CA TYR A 232 11.20 -10.34 3.44
C TYR A 232 12.00 -9.09 3.05
N ALA A 233 13.33 -9.18 2.99
CA ALA A 233 14.19 -8.05 2.63
C ALA A 233 13.83 -7.50 1.23
N ASP A 234 13.66 -8.38 0.23
CA ASP A 234 13.31 -7.99 -1.13
C ASP A 234 11.92 -7.35 -1.20
N TYR A 235 10.96 -7.92 -0.47
CA TYR A 235 9.61 -7.34 -0.39
C TYR A 235 9.61 -5.98 0.30
N LYS A 236 10.38 -5.80 1.38
CA LYS A 236 10.53 -4.52 2.09
C LYS A 236 11.03 -3.42 1.16
N GLU A 237 12.04 -3.69 0.34
CA GLU A 237 12.62 -2.74 -0.61
C GLU A 237 11.61 -2.26 -1.67
N ASN A 238 10.64 -3.12 -1.99
CA ASN A 238 9.66 -2.94 -3.05
C ASN A 238 8.25 -2.61 -2.55
N ASN A 239 8.11 -2.14 -1.30
CA ASN A 239 6.80 -1.84 -0.69
C ASN A 239 5.83 -3.03 -0.80
N PHE A 240 6.33 -4.24 -0.53
CA PHE A 240 5.59 -5.51 -0.56
C PHE A 240 4.88 -5.76 -1.90
N VAL A 241 5.51 -5.34 -3.00
CA VAL A 241 5.10 -5.68 -4.37
C VAL A 241 6.19 -6.57 -4.96
N ALA A 242 5.80 -7.68 -5.57
CA ALA A 242 6.72 -8.60 -6.27
C ALA A 242 7.25 -8.01 -7.59
N ILE A 243 8.01 -6.92 -7.52
CA ILE A 243 8.55 -6.24 -8.70
C ILE A 243 9.44 -7.19 -9.51
N GLY A 244 9.24 -7.22 -10.83
CA GLY A 244 9.90 -8.13 -11.75
C GLY A 244 9.04 -9.32 -12.16
N ASN A 245 8.09 -9.73 -11.30
CA ASN A 245 7.27 -10.92 -11.56
C ASN A 245 6.17 -10.66 -12.61
N GLU A 246 5.80 -11.76 -13.27
CA GLU A 246 4.74 -11.83 -14.27
C GLU A 246 3.33 -11.70 -13.66
N PRO A 247 2.32 -11.33 -14.47
CA PRO A 247 0.93 -11.29 -14.04
C PRO A 247 0.42 -12.65 -13.54
N PRO A 248 -0.54 -12.67 -12.60
CA PRO A 248 -1.05 -13.93 -12.09
C PRO A 248 -1.77 -14.77 -13.15
N ASN A 249 -1.46 -16.06 -13.16
CA ASN A 249 -2.19 -17.07 -13.92
C ASN A 249 -2.76 -18.15 -12.99
N ILE A 250 -3.65 -18.99 -13.54
CA ILE A 250 -4.44 -19.97 -12.76
C ILE A 250 -3.52 -20.97 -12.08
N ASP A 251 -2.59 -21.56 -12.84
CA ASP A 251 -1.75 -22.66 -12.37
C ASP A 251 -0.81 -22.19 -11.27
N GLU A 252 -0.14 -21.05 -11.45
CA GLU A 252 0.78 -20.52 -10.43
C GLU A 252 0.06 -20.12 -9.14
N ILE A 253 -1.11 -19.48 -9.21
CA ILE A 253 -1.85 -19.14 -8.00
C ILE A 253 -2.33 -20.43 -7.31
N TYR A 254 -2.81 -21.42 -8.07
CA TYR A 254 -3.21 -22.71 -7.52
C TYR A 254 -2.05 -23.38 -6.78
N THR A 255 -0.88 -23.47 -7.41
CA THR A 255 0.33 -24.05 -6.82
C THR A 255 0.72 -23.34 -5.53
N VAL A 256 0.77 -22.00 -5.53
CA VAL A 256 1.18 -21.23 -4.34
C VAL A 256 0.16 -21.37 -3.20
N LEU A 257 -1.14 -21.40 -3.49
CA LEU A 257 -2.17 -21.57 -2.46
C LEU A 257 -2.21 -23.02 -1.92
N SER A 258 -2.06 -24.03 -2.78
CA SER A 258 -1.97 -25.43 -2.36
C SER A 258 -0.73 -25.66 -1.48
N ASP A 259 0.45 -25.15 -1.89
CA ASP A 259 1.67 -25.20 -1.07
C ASP A 259 1.48 -24.50 0.28
N PHE A 260 0.85 -23.32 0.28
CA PHE A 260 0.54 -22.60 1.52
C PHE A 260 -0.30 -23.44 2.47
N PHE A 261 -1.37 -24.06 2.00
CA PHE A 261 -2.26 -24.85 2.85
C PHE A 261 -1.65 -26.18 3.31
N ASN A 262 -0.82 -26.81 2.48
CA ASN A 262 -0.05 -27.99 2.86
C ASN A 262 1.06 -27.67 3.89
N ASN A 263 1.52 -26.42 3.95
CA ASN A 263 2.60 -25.97 4.83
C ASN A 263 2.18 -24.85 5.81
N LEU A 264 0.90 -24.84 6.23
CA LEU A 264 0.30 -23.76 7.03
C LEU A 264 1.16 -23.33 8.23
N GLU A 265 1.58 -24.30 9.05
CA GLU A 265 2.33 -24.05 10.28
C GLU A 265 3.73 -23.46 10.02
N LYS A 266 4.37 -23.82 8.90
CA LYS A 266 5.64 -23.22 8.50
C LYS A 266 5.46 -21.73 8.22
N TYR A 267 4.49 -21.38 7.36
CA TYR A 267 4.23 -19.98 7.00
C TYR A 267 3.73 -19.15 8.18
N ARG A 268 2.99 -19.76 9.10
CA ARG A 268 2.59 -19.11 10.36
C ARG A 268 3.79 -18.76 11.24
N ARG A 269 4.75 -19.67 11.39
CA ARG A 269 6.00 -19.39 12.14
C ARG A 269 6.80 -18.28 11.48
N ASP A 270 6.94 -18.31 10.15
CA ASP A 270 7.59 -17.23 9.41
C ASP A 270 6.90 -15.88 9.65
N ALA A 271 5.57 -15.81 9.54
CA ALA A 271 4.82 -14.58 9.76
C ALA A 271 4.99 -14.00 11.17
N ASN A 272 5.09 -14.85 12.20
CA ASN A 272 5.36 -14.41 13.57
C ASN A 272 6.78 -13.81 13.71
N VAL A 273 7.79 -14.40 13.05
CA VAL A 273 9.14 -13.83 13.03
C VAL A 273 9.13 -12.49 12.29
N ILE A 274 8.47 -12.43 11.13
CA ILE A 274 8.36 -11.23 10.30
C ILE A 274 7.64 -10.10 11.03
N GLN A 275 6.66 -10.39 11.90
CA GLN A 275 6.01 -9.36 12.71
C GLN A 275 7.01 -8.54 13.54
N ASN A 276 8.03 -9.20 14.10
CA ASN A 276 9.11 -8.52 14.83
C ASN A 276 9.96 -7.65 13.90
N LEU A 277 10.28 -8.14 12.70
CA LEU A 277 11.00 -7.38 11.68
C LEU A 277 10.20 -6.14 11.26
N VAL A 278 8.89 -6.28 11.07
CA VAL A 278 7.98 -5.18 10.74
C VAL A 278 7.93 -4.14 11.86
N ASN A 279 7.94 -4.55 13.13
CA ASN A 279 8.03 -3.61 14.25
C ASN A 279 9.31 -2.77 14.22
N THR A 280 10.44 -3.41 13.96
CA THR A 280 11.74 -2.73 13.86
C THR A 280 11.77 -1.77 12.68
N ASP A 281 11.31 -2.22 11.51
CA ASP A 281 11.49 -1.52 10.24
C ASP A 281 10.43 -0.45 9.96
N PHE A 282 9.20 -0.71 10.38
CA PHE A 282 8.02 0.05 9.96
C PHE A 282 7.14 0.54 11.12
N SER A 283 7.60 0.46 12.39
CA SER A 283 6.79 0.96 13.50
C SER A 283 6.41 2.43 13.29
N LEU A 284 5.13 2.71 13.47
CA LEU A 284 4.55 4.03 13.27
C LEU A 284 5.30 5.12 14.05
N LYS A 285 5.72 4.80 15.29
CA LYS A 285 6.50 5.70 16.15
C LYS A 285 7.84 6.08 15.50
N ASN A 286 8.61 5.11 15.01
CA ASN A 286 9.91 5.36 14.39
C ASN A 286 9.77 6.13 13.06
N VAL A 287 8.77 5.78 12.25
CA VAL A 287 8.47 6.50 11.01
C VAL A 287 8.05 7.95 11.29
N ALA A 288 7.26 8.18 12.34
CA ALA A 288 6.86 9.52 12.76
C ALA A 288 8.07 10.35 13.20
N TYR A 289 8.97 9.80 14.02
CA TYR A 289 10.19 10.51 14.43
C TYR A 289 11.07 10.89 13.24
N LYS A 290 11.39 9.94 12.35
CA LYS A 290 12.15 10.23 11.12
C LYS A 290 11.51 11.36 10.29
N THR A 291 10.17 11.39 10.26
CA THR A 291 9.44 12.44 9.53
C THR A 291 9.57 13.81 10.22
N VAL A 292 9.48 13.85 11.55
CA VAL A 292 9.64 15.09 12.35
C VAL A 292 11.08 15.61 12.31
N ASP A 293 12.07 14.72 12.35
CA ASP A 293 13.48 15.08 12.21
C ASP A 293 13.72 15.73 10.84
N LEU A 294 13.14 15.16 9.78
CA LEU A 294 13.20 15.74 8.43
C LEU A 294 12.55 17.12 8.34
N TYR A 295 11.45 17.35 9.06
CA TYR A 295 10.85 18.69 9.15
C TYR A 295 11.81 19.68 9.81
N SER A 296 12.44 19.27 10.91
CA SER A 296 13.40 20.09 11.65
C SER A 296 14.61 20.43 10.78
N GLU A 297 15.13 19.48 10.01
CA GLU A 297 16.18 19.74 9.02
C GLU A 297 15.75 20.74 7.95
N ALA A 298 14.55 20.59 7.39
CA ALA A 298 14.04 21.48 6.35
C ALA A 298 13.91 22.92 6.88
N ILE A 299 13.41 23.10 8.10
CA ILE A 299 13.30 24.40 8.78
C ILE A 299 14.69 25.00 9.03
N ASN A 300 15.62 24.21 9.59
CA ASN A 300 16.95 24.70 9.96
C ASN A 300 17.83 25.01 8.75
N SER A 301 17.72 24.22 7.67
CA SER A 301 18.47 24.47 6.44
C SER A 301 18.10 25.82 5.82
N LYS A 302 16.86 26.28 6.01
CA LYS A 302 16.43 27.61 5.56
C LYS A 302 16.96 28.76 6.41
N ARG A 303 16.91 28.63 7.74
CA ARG A 303 17.41 29.67 8.68
C ARG A 303 18.90 30.01 8.48
N LYS A 304 19.67 29.13 7.85
CA LYS A 304 21.09 29.34 7.53
C LYS A 304 21.33 30.09 6.21
N VAL A 305 20.31 30.24 5.37
CA VAL A 305 20.39 30.85 4.03
C VAL A 305 19.69 32.22 3.97
N SER A 306 18.84 32.52 4.96
CA SER A 306 18.22 33.83 5.23
C SER A 306 19.11 34.72 6.10
#